data_AF-K9KAH1-F1
#
_entry.id   AF-K9KAH1-F1
#
_cell.length_a   1.000
_cell.length_b   1.000
_cell.length_c   1.000
_cell.angle_alpha   90.00
_cell.angle_beta   90.00
_cell.angle_gamma   90.00
#
_symmetry.space_group_name_H-M   'P 1'
#
loop_
_entity.id
_entity.type
_entity.pdbx_description
1 polymer ?
#
loop_
_entity_poly.entity_id
_entity_poly.type
_entity_poly.pdbx_seq_one_letter_code
_entity_poly.pdbx_strand_id
1 'polypeptide(L)'
;CLLESHRFAKAFNSNNEQRTALWKAVSAVKALSYFLTLTSESHREAWTNLLLLFLTKVLKISDNRFKAHASFYYPLLCEIMQFDLIPELRAVLRRFFLRIGVVFQISQPPEQELGVNQQ
;
A
#
# COMPACT_ATOMS: atom_id res chain seq x y z
N CYS A 1 -10.30 -12.11 -27.53
CA CYS A 1 -9.33 -11.00 -27.69
C CYS A 1 -10.00 -9.62 -27.80
N LEU A 2 -10.42 -9.10 -28.97
CA LEU A 2 -10.96 -7.72 -29.07
C LEU A 2 -12.30 -7.49 -28.32
N LEU A 3 -13.20 -8.48 -28.39
CA LEU A 3 -14.51 -8.46 -27.70
C LEU A 3 -14.41 -8.60 -26.18
N GLU A 4 -13.34 -9.22 -25.67
CA GLU A 4 -13.07 -9.28 -24.23
C GLU A 4 -12.47 -7.97 -23.74
N SER A 5 -11.52 -7.39 -24.48
CA SER A 5 -10.98 -6.06 -24.18
C SER A 5 -12.08 -4.99 -24.18
N HIS A 6 -13.03 -5.05 -25.12
CA HIS A 6 -14.16 -4.12 -25.15
C HIS A 6 -15.12 -4.33 -23.97
N ARG A 7 -15.41 -5.57 -23.56
CA ARG A 7 -16.26 -5.84 -22.40
C ARG A 7 -15.60 -5.40 -21.09
N PHE A 8 -14.31 -5.67 -20.94
CA PHE A 8 -13.53 -5.19 -19.81
C PHE A 8 -13.52 -3.66 -19.75
N ALA A 9 -13.23 -2.98 -20.86
CA ALA A 9 -13.22 -1.52 -20.92
C ALA A 9 -14.59 -0.91 -20.58
N LYS A 10 -15.68 -1.52 -21.04
CA LYS A 10 -17.05 -1.06 -20.74
C LYS A 10 -17.39 -1.24 -19.25
N ALA A 11 -17.07 -2.40 -18.67
CA ALA A 11 -17.29 -2.70 -17.25
C ALA A 11 -16.44 -1.82 -16.32
N PHE A 12 -15.18 -1.59 -16.70
CA PHE A 12 -14.26 -0.70 -15.99
C PHE A 12 -14.72 0.76 -16.05
N ASN A 13 -15.19 1.23 -17.23
CA ASN A 13 -15.64 2.61 -17.40
C ASN A 13 -16.97 2.94 -16.71
N SER A 14 -17.81 1.93 -16.43
CA SER A 14 -19.08 2.09 -15.70
C SER A 14 -18.91 2.23 -14.19
N ASN A 15 -17.74 1.90 -13.62
CA ASN A 15 -17.52 1.97 -12.18
C ASN A 15 -16.78 3.27 -11.80
N ASN A 16 -17.56 4.28 -11.39
CA ASN A 16 -17.05 5.59 -11.00
C ASN A 16 -16.12 5.54 -9.78
N GLU A 17 -16.33 4.63 -8.83
CA GLU A 17 -15.47 4.48 -7.66
C GLU A 17 -14.11 3.88 -8.02
N GLN A 18 -14.09 2.83 -8.85
CA GLN A 18 -12.86 2.27 -9.38
C GLN A 18 -12.08 3.27 -10.24
N ARG A 19 -12.77 4.03 -11.10
CA ARG A 19 -12.14 5.11 -11.88
C ARG A 19 -11.56 6.20 -11.00
N THR A 20 -12.27 6.61 -9.95
CA THR A 20 -11.80 7.63 -9.01
C THR A 20 -10.63 7.13 -8.19
N ALA A 21 -10.67 5.87 -7.74
CA ALA A 21 -9.56 5.22 -7.05
C ALA A 21 -8.34 5.09 -7.96
N LEU A 22 -8.54 4.68 -9.22
CA LEU A 22 -7.47 4.56 -10.21
C LEU A 22 -6.87 5.93 -10.57
N TRP A 23 -7.69 6.96 -10.73
CA TRP A 23 -7.22 8.33 -10.95
C TRP A 23 -6.43 8.86 -9.75
N LYS A 24 -6.91 8.64 -8.53
CA LYS A 24 -6.20 9.01 -7.30
C LYS A 24 -4.89 8.24 -7.15
N ALA A 25 -4.90 6.95 -7.50
CA ALA A 25 -3.75 6.08 -7.42
C ALA A 25 -2.69 6.45 -8.45
N VAL A 26 -3.06 6.63 -9.73
CA VAL A 26 -2.16 7.08 -10.80
C VAL A 26 -1.62 8.48 -10.53
N SER A 27 -2.45 9.39 -10.00
CA SER A 27 -2.00 10.72 -9.55
C SER A 27 -0.99 10.62 -8.40
N ALA A 28 -1.24 9.74 -7.42
CA ALA A 28 -0.33 9.53 -6.29
C ALA A 28 0.99 8.91 -6.73
N VAL A 29 0.99 7.95 -7.67
CA VAL A 29 2.21 7.34 -8.23
C VAL A 29 3.01 8.35 -9.04
N LYS A 30 2.36 9.11 -9.93
CA LYS A 30 3.02 10.16 -10.72
C LYS A 30 3.59 11.25 -9.82
N ALA A 31 2.82 11.69 -8.82
CA ALA A 31 3.30 12.63 -7.81
C ALA A 31 4.51 12.03 -7.06
N LEU A 32 4.43 10.80 -6.56
CA LEU A 32 5.58 10.14 -5.90
C LEU A 32 6.82 10.12 -6.79
N SER A 33 6.69 9.76 -8.07
CA SER A 33 7.84 9.69 -9.00
C SER A 33 8.46 11.08 -9.29
N TYR A 34 7.63 12.11 -9.42
CA TYR A 34 8.08 13.49 -9.63
C TYR A 34 8.65 14.12 -8.34
N PHE A 35 8.22 13.60 -7.18
CA PHE A 35 8.74 14.00 -5.87
C PHE A 35 10.08 13.33 -5.53
N LEU A 36 10.34 12.10 -5.99
CA LEU A 36 11.62 11.40 -5.82
C LEU A 36 12.79 12.08 -6.54
N THR A 37 12.51 12.95 -7.52
CA THR A 37 13.53 13.75 -8.21
C THR A 37 13.92 15.05 -7.50
N LEU A 38 13.28 15.42 -6.39
CA LEU A 38 13.52 16.68 -5.67
C LEU A 38 14.47 16.48 -4.47
N THR A 39 15.71 16.97 -4.60
CA THR A 39 16.85 16.77 -3.69
C THR A 39 16.99 17.87 -2.62
N SER A 40 15.93 18.24 -1.89
CA SER A 40 16.00 19.23 -0.80
C SER A 40 15.66 18.61 0.55
N GLU A 41 16.39 19.00 1.60
CA GLU A 41 16.28 18.44 2.96
C GLU A 41 14.92 18.74 3.61
N SER A 42 14.41 19.97 3.48
CA SER A 42 13.05 20.34 3.93
C SER A 42 11.95 19.55 3.21
N HIS A 43 12.16 19.19 1.94
CA HIS A 43 11.23 18.32 1.21
C HIS A 43 11.28 16.87 1.70
N ARG A 44 12.46 16.36 2.13
CA ARG A 44 12.57 15.02 2.73
C ARG A 44 11.78 14.91 4.03
N GLU A 45 11.86 15.92 4.90
CA GLU A 45 11.07 15.93 6.14
C GLU A 45 9.56 16.01 5.87
N ALA A 46 9.14 16.91 4.99
CA ALA A 46 7.73 17.02 4.60
C ALA A 46 7.21 15.70 3.99
N TRP A 47 7.99 15.07 3.13
CA TRP A 47 7.67 13.79 2.51
C TRP A 47 7.57 12.65 3.52
N THR A 48 8.50 12.60 4.47
CA THR A 48 8.51 11.59 5.53
C THR A 48 7.25 11.70 6.39
N ASN A 49 6.84 12.92 6.76
CA ASN A 49 5.60 13.17 7.50
C ASN A 49 4.34 12.79 6.70
N LEU A 50 4.31 13.10 5.41
CA LEU A 50 3.20 12.72 4.53
C LEU A 50 3.10 11.21 4.35
N LEU A 51 4.22 10.53 4.15
CA LEU A 51 4.25 9.08 3.99
C LEU A 51 3.88 8.37 5.29
N LEU A 52 4.36 8.84 6.44
CA LEU A 52 3.92 8.39 7.76
C LEU A 52 2.42 8.53 7.94
N LEU A 53 1.87 9.71 7.62
CA LEU A 53 0.43 9.97 7.73
C LEU A 53 -0.37 9.04 6.82
N PHE A 54 0.05 8.91 5.56
CA PHE A 54 -0.58 8.03 4.58
C PHE A 54 -0.57 6.57 5.04
N LEU A 55 0.60 6.01 5.35
CA LEU A 55 0.73 4.61 5.77
C LEU A 55 -0.07 4.33 7.04
N THR A 56 -0.06 5.26 8.01
CA THR A 56 -0.83 5.12 9.25
C THR A 56 -2.34 5.11 8.98
N LYS A 57 -2.82 5.91 8.03
CA LYS A 57 -4.25 5.92 7.64
C LYS A 57 -4.63 4.64 6.91
N VAL A 58 -3.81 4.18 5.97
CA VAL A 58 -4.05 2.92 5.24
C VAL A 58 -4.02 1.73 6.20
N LEU A 59 -3.13 1.72 7.20
CA LEU A 59 -3.10 0.69 8.24
C LEU A 59 -4.38 0.62 9.10
N LYS A 60 -5.25 1.63 9.09
CA LYS A 60 -6.51 1.65 9.87
C LYS A 60 -7.76 1.26 9.07
N ILE A 61 -7.66 1.10 7.75
CA ILE A 61 -8.83 0.72 6.94
C ILE A 61 -9.15 -0.77 7.08
N SER A 62 -10.36 -1.20 6.72
CA SER A 62 -10.76 -2.62 6.76
C SER A 62 -9.96 -3.48 5.79
N ASP A 63 -9.84 -4.78 6.08
CA ASP A 63 -9.00 -5.72 5.31
C ASP A 63 -9.38 -5.78 3.83
N ASN A 64 -10.67 -5.75 3.50
CA ASN A 64 -11.13 -5.76 2.11
C ASN A 64 -10.59 -4.56 1.31
N ARG A 65 -10.59 -3.37 1.91
CA ARG A 65 -10.02 -2.17 1.28
C ARG A 65 -8.49 -2.19 1.33
N PHE A 66 -7.92 -2.69 2.42
CA PHE A 66 -6.48 -2.84 2.58
C PHE A 66 -5.88 -3.72 1.48
N LYS A 67 -6.50 -4.85 1.13
CA LYS A 67 -6.06 -5.70 0.00
C LYS A 67 -5.90 -4.91 -1.30
N ALA A 68 -6.94 -4.16 -1.69
CA ALA A 68 -6.92 -3.38 -2.92
C ALA A 68 -5.81 -2.32 -2.92
N HIS A 69 -5.61 -1.62 -1.80
CA HIS A 69 -4.55 -0.63 -1.66
C HIS A 69 -3.16 -1.26 -1.60
N ALA A 70 -2.99 -2.31 -0.81
CA ALA A 70 -1.74 -3.02 -0.64
C ALA A 70 -1.23 -3.56 -1.98
N SER A 71 -2.07 -4.25 -2.77
CA SER A 71 -1.65 -4.76 -4.07
C SER A 71 -1.14 -3.68 -5.02
N PHE A 72 -1.73 -2.48 -4.97
CA PHE A 72 -1.33 -1.38 -5.84
C PHE A 72 -0.05 -0.68 -5.35
N TYR A 73 0.09 -0.46 -4.04
CA TYR A 73 1.23 0.26 -3.48
C TYR A 73 2.44 -0.65 -3.21
N TYR A 74 2.27 -1.97 -3.14
CA TYR A 74 3.32 -2.91 -2.75
C TYR A 74 4.63 -2.72 -3.54
N PRO A 75 4.65 -2.66 -4.89
CA PRO A 75 5.90 -2.44 -5.62
C PRO A 75 6.58 -1.11 -5.26
N LEU A 76 5.80 -0.04 -5.08
CA LEU A 76 6.33 1.28 -4.71
C LEU A 76 6.92 1.29 -3.30
N LEU A 77 6.28 0.60 -2.36
CA LEU A 77 6.79 0.49 -0.99
C LEU A 77 8.08 -0.32 -0.95
N CYS A 78 8.26 -1.32 -1.83
CA CYS A 78 9.53 -2.02 -1.99
C CYS A 78 10.65 -1.11 -2.52
N GLU A 79 10.37 -0.25 -3.50
CA GLU A 79 11.36 0.76 -3.95
C GLU A 79 11.74 1.72 -2.81
N ILE A 80 10.75 2.15 -2.00
CA ILE A 80 10.99 3.05 -0.87
C ILE A 80 11.95 2.44 0.16
N MET A 81 11.94 1.12 0.34
CA MET A 81 12.84 0.43 1.28
C MET A 81 14.33 0.55 0.91
N GLN A 82 14.65 0.91 -0.33
CA GLN A 82 16.04 1.07 -0.77
C GLN A 82 16.65 2.42 -0.32
N PHE A 83 15.83 3.37 0.13
CA PHE A 83 16.32 4.64 0.66
C PHE A 83 16.73 4.54 2.13
N ASP A 84 17.57 5.49 2.57
CA ASP A 84 17.86 5.67 4.00
C ASP A 84 16.68 6.36 4.68
N LEU A 85 15.78 5.56 5.24
CA LEU A 85 14.55 6.01 5.90
C LEU A 85 14.81 6.25 7.39
N ILE A 86 14.15 7.24 7.99
CA ILE A 86 14.19 7.41 9.45
C ILE A 86 13.54 6.20 10.19
N PRO A 87 13.90 5.94 11.46
CA PRO A 87 13.41 4.79 12.22
C PRO A 87 11.87 4.67 12.29
N GLU A 88 11.18 5.79 12.45
CA GLU A 88 9.73 5.87 12.60
C GLU A 88 9.03 5.38 11.33
N LEU A 89 9.51 5.83 10.17
CA LEU A 89 8.97 5.43 8.88
C LEU A 89 9.24 3.95 8.60
N ARG A 90 10.45 3.46 8.93
CA ARG A 90 10.78 2.02 8.90
C ARG A 90 9.82 1.19 9.75
N ALA A 91 9.49 1.65 10.95
CA ALA A 91 8.58 0.95 11.85
C ALA A 91 7.15 0.85 11.26
N VAL A 92 6.65 1.92 10.65
CA VAL A 92 5.32 1.92 10.02
C VAL A 92 5.28 1.06 8.76
N LEU A 93 6.31 1.12 7.91
CA LEU A 93 6.46 0.24 6.74
C LEU A 93 6.49 -1.23 7.16
N ARG A 94 7.25 -1.58 8.21
CA ARG A 94 7.27 -2.95 8.76
C ARG A 94 5.87 -3.42 9.14
N ARG A 95 5.09 -2.60 9.86
CA ARG A 95 3.69 -2.93 10.22
C ARG A 95 2.82 -3.15 8.98
N PHE A 96 3.02 -2.36 7.94
CA PHE A 96 2.31 -2.51 6.67
C PHE A 96 2.58 -3.87 6.03
N PHE A 97 3.85 -4.26 5.91
CA PHE A 97 4.23 -5.55 5.32
C PHE A 97 3.79 -6.75 6.18
N LEU A 98 3.89 -6.66 7.51
CA LEU A 98 3.35 -7.70 8.39
C LEU A 98 1.85 -7.87 8.22
N ARG A 99 1.11 -6.76 8.08
CA ARG A 99 -0.33 -6.80 7.81
C ARG A 99 -0.64 -7.41 6.45
N ILE A 100 0.17 -7.16 5.42
CA ILE A 100 0.04 -7.87 4.12
C ILE A 100 0.16 -9.38 4.35
N GLY A 101 1.16 -9.82 5.12
CA GLY A 101 1.37 -11.22 5.44
C GLY A 101 0.11 -11.90 5.99
N VAL A 102 -0.53 -11.27 6.98
CA VAL A 102 -1.78 -11.77 7.60
C VAL A 102 -2.98 -11.67 6.64
N VAL A 103 -3.20 -10.51 6.03
CA VAL A 103 -4.41 -10.23 5.23
C VAL A 103 -4.44 -11.07 3.95
N PHE A 104 -3.29 -11.31 3.32
CA PHE A 104 -3.15 -12.16 2.13
C PHE A 104 -2.89 -13.63 2.47
N GLN A 105 -2.86 -14.01 3.75
CA GLN A 105 -2.62 -15.39 4.19
C GLN A 105 -1.27 -15.93 3.68
N ILE A 106 -0.25 -15.08 3.63
CA ILE A 106 1.13 -15.44 3.27
C ILE A 106 1.89 -15.93 4.50
N SER A 107 1.61 -15.34 5.66
CA SER A 107 2.17 -15.72 6.95
C SER A 107 1.03 -15.91 7.95
N GLN A 108 1.10 -16.99 8.75
CA GLN A 108 0.19 -17.16 9.87
C GLN A 108 0.34 -15.96 10.84
N PRO A 109 -0.76 -15.44 11.41
CA PRO A 109 -0.63 -14.63 12.61
C PRO A 109 0.18 -15.45 13.62
N PRO A 110 1.03 -14.85 14.47
CA PRO A 110 1.60 -15.58 15.59
C PRO A 110 0.43 -16.10 16.43
N GLU A 111 0.09 -17.37 16.25
CA GLU A 111 -0.89 -18.06 17.05
C GLU A 111 -0.42 -18.00 18.50
N GLN A 112 -1.34 -17.71 19.41
CA GLN A 112 -1.18 -17.96 20.83
C GLN A 112 -0.57 -19.36 21.04
N GLU A 113 0.64 -19.44 21.60
CA GLU A 113 1.24 -20.66 22.16
C GLU A 113 0.50 -21.17 23.41
N LEU A 114 -0.83 -21.14 23.44
CA LEU A 114 -1.62 -21.59 24.58
C LEU A 114 -2.86 -22.32 24.10
N GLY A 115 -2.73 -23.64 23.90
CA GLY A 115 -3.90 -24.51 24.03
C GLY A 115 -3.98 -25.75 23.14
N VAL A 116 -2.90 -26.49 22.84
CA VAL A 116 -3.05 -27.93 22.51
C VAL A 116 -1.85 -28.70 23.08
N ASN A 117 -1.89 -28.93 24.39
CA ASN A 117 -1.11 -29.97 25.06
C ASN A 117 -2.05 -30.69 26.03
N GLN A 118 -3.14 -31.26 25.51
CA GLN A 118 -3.90 -32.32 26.18
C GLN A 118 -4.56 -33.20 25.11
N GLN A 119 -3.88 -34.30 24.75
CA GLN A 119 -4.42 -35.66 24.76
C GLN A 119 -3.30 -36.67 24.49
#